data_AF-A0A6J6P536-F1
#
_entry.id   AF-A0A6J6P536-F1
#
_cell.length_a   1.000
_cell.length_b   1.000
_cell.length_c   1.000
_cell.angle_alpha   90.00
_cell.angle_beta   90.00
_cell.angle_gamma   90.00
#
_symmetry.space_group_name_H-M   'P 1'
#
loop_
_entity.id
_entity.type
_entity.pdbx_description
1 polymer ?
#
loop_
_entity_poly.entity_id
_entity_poly.type
_entity_poly.pdbx_seq_one_letter_code
_entity_poly.pdbx_strand_id
1 'polypeptide(L)'
;MSLVIANDRGSVTFAGDVLDAIAVRSAESVAGVKVRRRRSVDLADSRAKLSLEVARGDASLAEVGARVQLAVEDAFVAHLSRDVTVDIAIEELR
;
A
#
# COMPACT_ATOMS: atom_id res chain seq x y z
N MET A 1 2.44 1.64 15.28
CA MET A 1 0.98 1.57 15.05
C MET A 1 0.57 0.11 14.88
N SER A 2 -0.68 -0.26 15.15
CA SER A 2 -1.22 -1.60 14.91
C SER A 2 -2.71 -1.52 14.52
N LEU A 3 -3.19 -2.53 13.80
CA LEU A 3 -4.61 -2.75 13.52
C LEU A 3 -5.13 -3.88 14.38
N VAL A 4 -6.29 -3.68 15.00
CA VAL A 4 -6.99 -4.74 15.74
C VAL A 4 -8.30 -5.07 15.02
N ILE A 5 -8.48 -6.35 14.69
CA ILE A 5 -9.73 -6.88 14.13
C ILE A 5 -10.36 -7.79 15.18
N ALA A 6 -11.50 -7.38 15.73
CA ALA A 6 -12.29 -8.21 16.64
C ALA A 6 -13.28 -9.10 15.86
N ASN A 7 -13.51 -10.31 16.37
CA ASN A 7 -14.49 -11.27 15.87
C ASN A 7 -15.06 -12.09 17.05
N ASP A 8 -16.01 -12.98 16.76
CA ASP A 8 -16.68 -13.80 17.78
C ASP A 8 -15.74 -14.72 18.59
N ARG A 9 -14.50 -14.90 18.13
CA ARG A 9 -13.46 -15.74 18.76
C ARG A 9 -12.37 -14.94 19.47
N GLY A 10 -12.46 -13.61 19.50
CA GLY A 10 -11.47 -12.72 20.12
C GLY A 10 -10.97 -11.64 19.17
N SER A 11 -9.69 -11.27 19.27
CA SER A 11 -9.11 -10.20 18.45
C SER A 11 -7.77 -10.60 17.84
N VAL A 12 -7.56 -10.24 16.58
CA VAL A 12 -6.27 -10.36 15.88
C VAL A 12 -5.63 -8.99 15.79
N THR A 13 -4.37 -8.87 16.23
CA THR A 13 -3.60 -7.63 16.14
C THR A 13 -2.52 -7.75 15.08
N PHE A 14 -2.53 -6.85 14.11
CA PHE A 14 -1.51 -6.71 13.08
C PHE A 14 -0.60 -5.55 13.45
N ALA A 15 0.69 -5.80 13.60
CA ALA A 15 1.68 -4.76 13.83
C ALA A 15 1.85 -3.90 12.56
N GLY A 16 2.22 -2.64 12.74
CA GLY A 16 2.31 -1.66 11.64
C GLY A 16 3.34 -2.03 10.58
N ASP A 17 4.41 -2.72 10.96
CA ASP A 17 5.40 -3.28 10.04
C ASP A 17 4.81 -4.36 9.12
N VAL A 18 3.85 -5.15 9.61
CA VAL A 18 3.09 -6.10 8.79
C VAL A 18 2.20 -5.36 7.78
N LEU A 19 1.51 -4.29 8.22
CA LEU A 19 0.67 -3.47 7.34
C LEU A 19 1.50 -2.76 6.27
N ASP A 20 2.64 -2.19 6.67
CA ASP A 20 3.60 -1.58 5.75
C ASP A 20 4.13 -2.63 4.75
N ALA A 21 4.41 -3.86 5.21
CA ALA A 21 4.88 -4.93 4.34
C ALA A 21 3.83 -5.36 3.31
N ILE A 22 2.54 -5.41 3.68
CA ILE A 22 1.44 -5.68 2.73
C ILE A 22 1.41 -4.57 1.68
N ALA A 23 1.36 -3.30 2.09
CA ALA A 23 1.31 -2.16 1.17
C ALA A 23 2.51 -2.14 0.21
N VAL A 24 3.72 -2.36 0.73
CA VAL A 24 4.95 -2.38 -0.07
C VAL A 24 4.94 -3.51 -1.09
N ARG A 25 4.69 -4.75 -0.65
CA ARG A 25 4.73 -5.91 -1.54
C ARG A 25 3.70 -5.80 -2.66
N SER A 26 2.51 -5.30 -2.34
CA SER A 26 1.47 -5.06 -3.34
C SER A 26 1.85 -3.96 -4.32
N ALA A 27 2.44 -2.86 -3.85
CA ALA A 27 2.93 -1.81 -4.72
C ALA A 27 4.08 -2.26 -5.63
N GLU A 28 5.05 -3.02 -5.11
CA GLU A 28 6.18 -3.56 -5.87
C GLU A 28 5.78 -4.71 -6.81
N SER A 29 4.57 -5.25 -6.68
CA SER A 29 4.02 -6.20 -7.68
C SER A 29 3.67 -5.53 -9.01
N VAL A 30 3.51 -4.19 -9.01
CA VAL A 30 3.29 -3.42 -10.23
C VAL A 30 4.63 -3.27 -10.97
N ALA A 31 4.66 -3.74 -12.21
CA ALA A 31 5.86 -3.69 -13.04
C ALA A 31 6.44 -2.27 -13.15
N GLY A 32 7.75 -2.14 -12.96
CA GLY A 32 8.47 -0.86 -13.05
C GLY A 32 8.39 0.02 -11.80
N VAL A 33 7.76 -0.46 -10.72
CA VAL A 33 7.62 0.26 -9.45
C VAL A 33 8.61 -0.25 -8.41
N LYS A 34 9.24 0.68 -7.70
CA LYS A 34 10.03 0.41 -6.50
C LYS A 34 9.58 1.34 -5.38
N VAL A 35 9.36 0.81 -4.18
CA VAL A 35 8.90 1.63 -3.06
C VAL A 35 10.11 2.22 -2.31
N ARG A 36 10.10 3.53 -2.04
CA ARG A 36 11.13 4.19 -1.24
C ARG A 36 10.96 3.95 0.25
N ARG A 37 11.99 4.32 1.02
CA ARG A 37 12.04 4.14 2.48
C ARG A 37 10.89 4.80 3.24
N ARG A 38 10.27 5.88 2.73
CA ARG A 38 9.17 6.56 3.42
C ARG A 38 7.83 5.94 3.02
N ARG A 39 7.31 5.12 3.92
CA ARG A 39 5.99 4.50 3.85
C ARG A 39 5.35 4.57 5.21
N SER A 40 4.04 4.72 5.23
CA SER A 40 3.27 4.66 6.47
C SER A 40 1.85 4.26 6.16
N VAL A 41 1.36 3.26 6.87
CA VAL A 41 -0.05 2.88 6.83
C VAL A 41 -0.72 3.34 8.13
N ASP A 42 -1.76 4.15 7.99
CA ASP A 42 -2.67 4.56 9.05
C ASP A 42 -4.07 3.98 8.81
N LEU A 43 -4.35 2.82 9.39
CA LEU A 43 -5.68 2.21 9.32
C LEU A 43 -6.72 2.80 10.28
N ALA A 44 -6.35 3.68 11.22
CA ALA A 44 -7.37 4.41 11.98
C ALA A 44 -8.07 5.42 11.06
N ASP A 45 -7.29 6.05 10.17
CA ASP A 45 -7.78 6.96 9.14
C ASP A 45 -8.01 6.28 7.78
N SER A 46 -7.97 4.94 7.72
CA SER A 46 -8.07 4.14 6.49
C SER A 46 -7.19 4.68 5.35
N ARG A 47 -5.93 5.02 5.64
CA ARG A 47 -5.04 5.72 4.71
C ARG A 47 -3.65 5.09 4.64
N ALA A 48 -3.24 4.68 3.44
CA ALA A 48 -1.87 4.27 3.16
C ALA A 48 -1.12 5.38 2.42
N LYS A 49 0.11 5.70 2.84
CA LYS A 49 0.97 6.68 2.17
C LYS A 49 2.23 6.00 1.67
N LEU A 50 2.45 6.08 0.36
CA LEU A 50 3.61 5.48 -0.31
C LEU A 50 4.39 6.52 -1.09
N SER A 51 5.72 6.45 -0.98
CA SER A 51 6.64 7.16 -1.88
C SER A 51 7.25 6.16 -2.85
N LEU A 52 7.09 6.39 -4.15
CA LEU A 52 7.51 5.48 -5.21
C LEU A 52 8.62 6.07 -6.05
N GLU A 53 9.53 5.20 -6.45
CA GLU A 53 10.43 5.35 -7.58
C GLU A 53 9.84 4.56 -8.75
N VAL A 54 9.65 5.20 -9.90
CA VAL A 54 9.10 4.54 -11.08
C VAL A 54 10.09 4.64 -12.24
N ALA A 55 10.44 3.49 -12.82
CA ALA A 55 11.28 3.43 -14.01
C ALA A 55 10.52 4.00 -15.21
N ARG A 56 11.23 4.73 -16.06
CA ARG A 56 10.64 5.25 -17.30
C ARG A 56 10.26 4.08 -18.20
N GLY A 57 8.99 3.99 -18.57
CA GLY A 57 8.44 2.94 -19.42
C GLY A 57 7.35 3.48 -20.34
N ASP A 58 6.63 2.58 -21.00
CA ASP A 58 5.59 2.95 -21.97
C ASP A 58 4.32 3.54 -21.31
N ALA A 59 4.09 3.23 -20.04
CA ALA A 59 2.96 3.73 -19.27
C ALA A 59 3.25 5.11 -18.66
N SER A 60 2.23 5.96 -18.57
CA SER A 60 2.36 7.26 -17.90
C SER A 60 2.51 7.10 -16.37
N LEU A 61 3.20 8.04 -15.71
CA LEU A 61 3.34 8.01 -14.24
C LEU A 61 1.99 8.02 -13.51
N ALA A 62 0.98 8.69 -14.07
CA ALA A 62 -0.37 8.71 -13.52
C ALA A 62 -1.04 7.33 -13.59
N GLU A 63 -0.88 6.62 -14.72
CA GLU A 63 -1.39 5.26 -14.89
C GLU A 63 -0.69 4.28 -13.94
N VAL A 64 0.64 4.39 -13.79
CA VAL A 64 1.38 3.58 -12.82
C VAL A 64 0.90 3.85 -11.40
N GLY A 65 0.70 5.13 -11.03
CA GLY A 65 0.12 5.50 -9.74
C GLY A 65 -1.24 4.85 -9.50
N ALA A 66 -2.17 4.97 -10.45
CA ALA A 66 -3.50 4.37 -10.33
C ALA A 66 -3.44 2.84 -10.17
N ARG A 67 -2.55 2.17 -10.92
CA ARG A 67 -2.34 0.71 -10.78
C ARG A 67 -1.81 0.32 -9.41
N VAL A 68 -0.92 1.13 -8.82
CA VAL A 68 -0.41 0.89 -7.46
C VAL A 68 -1.50 1.12 -6.42
N GLN A 69 -2.34 2.16 -6.57
CA GLN A 69 -3.48 2.38 -5.66
C GLN A 69 -4.38 1.15 -5.64
N LEU A 70 -4.81 0.68 -6.82
CA LEU A 70 -5.65 -0.51 -6.95
C LEU A 70 -5.00 -1.75 -6.35
N ALA A 71 -3.74 -2.03 -6.67
CA ALA A 71 -3.04 -3.21 -6.14
C ALA A 71 -2.92 -3.20 -4.62
N VAL A 72 -2.71 -2.04 -4.02
CA VAL A 72 -2.65 -1.88 -2.56
C VAL A 72 -4.04 -2.04 -1.95
N GLU A 73 -5.06 -1.36 -2.50
CA GLU A 73 -6.45 -1.48 -2.06
C GLU A 73 -6.93 -2.94 -2.07
N ASP A 74 -6.74 -3.64 -3.20
CA ASP A 74 -7.12 -5.04 -3.37
C ASP A 74 -6.45 -5.94 -2.32
N ALA A 75 -5.19 -5.67 -1.98
CA ALA A 75 -4.48 -6.46 -0.98
C ALA A 75 -5.02 -6.25 0.44
N PHE A 76 -5.39 -5.01 0.81
CA PHE A 76 -6.01 -4.74 2.11
C PHE A 76 -7.41 -5.36 2.20
N VAL A 77 -8.18 -5.33 1.11
CA VAL A 77 -9.47 -6.02 1.04
C VAL A 77 -9.28 -7.54 1.15
N ALA A 78 -8.35 -8.12 0.38
CA ALA A 78 -8.14 -9.57 0.34
C ALA A 78 -7.60 -10.14 1.67
N HIS A 79 -6.68 -9.42 2.33
CA HIS A 79 -6.04 -9.92 3.55
C HIS A 79 -6.74 -9.50 4.84
N LEU A 80 -7.37 -8.32 4.85
CA LEU A 80 -7.87 -7.69 6.07
C LEU A 80 -9.35 -7.31 5.98
N SER A 81 -10.00 -7.49 4.82
CA SER A 81 -11.37 -7.05 4.56
C SER A 81 -11.59 -5.57 4.90
N ARG A 82 -10.60 -4.74 4.51
CA ARG A 82 -10.61 -3.30 4.78
C ARG A 82 -10.38 -2.50 3.51
N ASP A 83 -11.27 -1.54 3.30
CA ASP A 83 -11.06 -0.47 2.33
C ASP A 83 -10.06 0.54 2.91
N VAL A 84 -9.12 0.93 2.06
CA VAL A 84 -8.08 1.92 2.37
C VAL A 84 -8.02 2.94 1.24
N THR A 85 -7.78 4.19 1.58
CA THR A 85 -7.41 5.24 0.64
C THR A 85 -5.91 5.25 0.48
N VAL A 86 -5.39 5.19 -0.75
CA VAL A 86 -3.95 5.13 -1.00
C VAL A 86 -3.46 6.45 -1.58
N ASP A 87 -2.62 7.18 -0.83
CA ASP A 87 -1.87 8.31 -1.36
C ASP A 87 -0.53 7.86 -1.92
N ILE A 88 -0.17 8.41 -3.07
CA ILE A 88 1.09 8.12 -3.73
C ILE A 88 1.83 9.41 -4.06
N ALA A 89 3.10 9.47 -3.67
CA ALA A 89 4.06 10.44 -4.18
C ALA A 89 5.02 9.70 -5.14
N ILE A 90 5.10 10.15 -6.39
CA ILE A 90 5.94 9.53 -7.43
C ILE A 90 7.16 10.41 -7.72
N GLU A 91 8.33 9.79 -7.73
CA GLU A 91 9.56 10.34 -8.29
C GLU A 91 10.03 9.45 -9.46
N GLU A 92 10.55 10.07 -10.51
CA GLU A 92 11.14 9.34 -11.64
C GLU A 92 12.49 8.74 -11.22
N LEU A 93 12.70 7.44 -11.50
CA LEU A 93 13.99 6.77 -11.32
C LEU A 93 15.01 7.43 -12.26
N ARG A 94 16.02 8.07 -11.67
CA ARG A 94 17.18 8.60 -12.38
C ARG A 94 18.22 7.53 -12.65
#